data_AF-A0A090ACN6-F1
#
_entry.id   AF-A0A090ACN6-F1
#
_cell.length_a   1.000
_cell.length_b   1.000
_cell.length_c   1.000
_cell.angle_alpha   90.00
_cell.angle_beta   90.00
_cell.angle_gamma   90.00
#
_symmetry.space_group_name_H-M   'P 1'
#
loop_
_entity.id
_entity.type
_entity.pdbx_description
1 polymer ?
#
loop_
_entity_poly.entity_id
_entity_poly.type
_entity_poly.pdbx_seq_one_letter_code
_entity_poly.pdbx_strand_id
1 'polypeptide(L)'
;MGSQALAEGFALLGFETIGNATVETVETVLAQLLSDKARALIFLEDNLTAKPGPMFLQARTQAAGIIITEIPSLNRPKNYRPPVEDLVAKVLGPSVLDQSP
;
A
#
# COMPACT_ATOMS: atom_id res chain seq x y z
N MET A 1 0.96 -2.42 -7.69
CA MET A 1 1.15 -3.87 -7.53
C MET A 1 -0.06 -4.43 -6.80
N GLY A 2 -0.62 -5.55 -7.28
CA GLY A 2 -1.85 -6.09 -6.71
C GLY A 2 -2.39 -7.23 -7.56
N SER A 3 -3.69 -7.48 -7.44
CA SER A 3 -4.44 -8.40 -8.30
C SER A 3 -4.33 -8.01 -9.78
N GLN A 4 -4.51 -9.02 -10.64
CA GLN A 4 -4.48 -8.82 -12.09
C GLN A 4 -5.44 -7.71 -12.56
N ALA A 5 -6.68 -7.73 -12.09
CA ALA A 5 -7.70 -6.75 -12.49
C ALA A 5 -7.32 -5.32 -12.08
N LEU A 6 -6.74 -5.13 -10.89
CA LEU A 6 -6.28 -3.82 -10.46
C LEU A 6 -5.10 -3.34 -11.30
N ALA A 7 -4.13 -4.22 -11.56
CA ALA A 7 -2.97 -3.92 -12.40
C ALA A 7 -3.40 -3.50 -13.82
N GLU A 8 -4.33 -4.22 -14.44
CA GLU A 8 -4.85 -3.86 -15.76
C GLU A 8 -5.49 -2.45 -15.78
N GLY A 9 -6.28 -2.12 -14.76
CA GLY A 9 -6.88 -0.78 -14.64
C GLY A 9 -5.82 0.34 -14.51
N PHE A 10 -4.79 0.14 -13.70
CA PHE A 10 -3.71 1.12 -13.54
C PHE A 10 -2.80 1.23 -14.77
N ALA A 11 -2.62 0.14 -15.53
CA ALA A 11 -1.84 0.16 -16.77
C ALA A 11 -2.47 1.11 -17.81
N LEU A 12 -3.81 1.21 -17.86
CA LEU A 12 -4.52 2.17 -18.72
C LEU A 12 -4.19 3.64 -18.38
N LEU A 13 -3.74 3.91 -17.16
CA LEU A 13 -3.33 5.23 -16.68
C LEU A 13 -1.83 5.49 -16.87
N GLY A 14 -1.09 4.55 -17.49
CA GLY A 14 0.34 4.68 -17.76
C GLY A 14 1.24 4.31 -16.58
N PHE A 15 0.72 3.63 -15.56
CA PHE A 15 1.56 3.10 -14.49
C PHE A 15 2.38 1.90 -14.94
N GLU A 16 3.57 1.74 -14.36
CA GLU A 16 4.25 0.44 -14.35
C GLU A 16 3.51 -0.48 -13.37
N THR A 17 3.06 -1.64 -13.87
CA THR A 17 2.17 -2.52 -13.11
C THR A 17 2.69 -3.93 -12.98
N ILE A 18 2.52 -4.50 -11.79
CA ILE A 18 2.77 -5.91 -11.51
C ILE A 18 1.45 -6.53 -11.01
N GLY A 19 0.88 -7.40 -11.83
CA GLY A 19 -0.34 -8.17 -11.52
C GLY A 19 -0.01 -9.47 -10.80
N ASN A 20 -0.98 -9.99 -10.06
CA ASN A 20 -0.83 -11.15 -9.17
C ASN A 20 0.40 -11.06 -8.25
N ALA A 21 0.69 -9.85 -7.78
CA ALA A 21 1.85 -9.60 -6.93
C ALA A 21 1.71 -10.34 -5.59
N THR A 22 2.85 -10.73 -5.03
CA THR A 22 2.94 -11.33 -3.69
C THR A 22 3.72 -10.40 -2.75
N VAL A 23 3.75 -10.73 -1.45
CA VAL A 23 4.57 -9.98 -0.48
C VAL A 23 6.06 -10.03 -0.87
N GLU A 24 6.54 -11.17 -1.36
CA GLU A 24 7.92 -11.33 -1.85
C GLU A 24 8.22 -10.45 -3.06
N THR A 25 7.22 -10.23 -3.92
CA THR A 25 7.32 -9.31 -5.06
C THR A 25 7.52 -7.87 -4.55
N VAL A 26 6.75 -7.45 -3.56
CA VAL A 26 6.87 -6.11 -2.94
C VAL A 26 8.27 -5.94 -2.33
N GLU A 27 8.73 -6.92 -1.56
CA GLU A 27 10.05 -6.87 -0.92
C GLU A 27 11.18 -6.75 -1.94
N THR A 28 11.09 -7.49 -3.05
CA THR A 28 12.10 -7.46 -4.13
C THR A 28 12.14 -6.09 -4.80
N VAL A 29 10.99 -5.53 -5.15
CA VAL A 29 10.90 -4.20 -5.81
C VAL A 29 11.38 -3.10 -4.87
N LEU A 30 10.96 -3.13 -3.60
CA LEU A 30 11.40 -2.13 -2.62
C LEU A 30 12.90 -2.22 -2.34
N ALA A 31 13.48 -3.42 -2.24
CA ALA A 31 14.93 -3.58 -2.08
C ALA A 31 15.69 -2.90 -3.22
N GLN A 32 15.24 -3.10 -4.46
CA GLN A 32 15.86 -2.47 -5.64
C GLN A 32 15.74 -0.95 -5.58
N LEU A 33 14.53 -0.42 -5.36
CA LEU A 33 14.30 1.03 -5.31
C LEU A 33 15.09 1.72 -4.18
N LEU A 34 15.19 1.07 -3.01
CA LEU A 34 15.99 1.55 -1.88
C LEU A 34 17.49 1.57 -2.22
N SER A 35 17.99 0.50 -2.85
CA SER A 35 19.39 0.39 -3.29
C SER A 35 19.75 1.49 -4.29
N ASP A 36 18.85 1.73 -5.26
CA ASP A 36 19.03 2.73 -6.31
C ASP A 36 18.79 4.17 -5.83
N LYS A 37 18.31 4.35 -4.58
CA LYS A 37 17.84 5.63 -4.04
C LYS A 37 16.82 6.30 -4.97
N ALA A 38 15.97 5.48 -5.58
CA ALA A 38 14.97 5.91 -6.53
C ALA A 38 13.88 6.76 -5.86
N ARG A 39 13.21 7.60 -6.66
CA ARG A 39 11.99 8.29 -6.24
C ARG A 39 10.79 7.61 -6.89
N ALA A 40 9.84 7.13 -6.09
CA ALA A 40 8.72 6.34 -6.58
C ALA A 40 7.43 6.64 -5.79
N LEU A 41 6.30 6.66 -6.50
CA LEU A 41 4.97 6.54 -5.92
C LEU A 41 4.48 5.12 -6.19
N ILE A 42 4.20 4.36 -5.14
CA ILE A 42 3.86 2.95 -5.22
C ILE A 42 2.45 2.75 -4.69
N PHE A 43 1.59 2.21 -5.54
CA PHE A 43 0.26 1.75 -5.16
C PHE A 43 0.29 0.25 -4.89
N LEU A 44 -0.15 -0.16 -3.70
CA LEU A 44 -0.21 -1.57 -3.28
C LEU A 44 -1.64 -1.94 -2.92
N GLU A 45 -2.12 -3.08 -3.38
CA GLU A 45 -3.36 -3.63 -2.83
C GLU A 45 -3.18 -3.98 -1.34
N ASP A 46 -4.18 -3.66 -0.52
CA ASP A 46 -4.13 -3.74 0.95
C ASP A 46 -3.69 -5.12 1.51
N ASN A 47 -4.05 -6.21 0.85
CA ASN A 47 -3.64 -7.56 1.22
C ASN A 47 -2.12 -7.77 1.17
N LEU A 48 -1.38 -6.99 0.38
CA LEU A 48 0.08 -7.06 0.29
C LEU A 48 0.78 -6.41 1.49
N THR A 49 0.09 -5.58 2.26
CA THR A 49 0.65 -4.87 3.41
C THR A 49 0.20 -5.44 4.75
N ALA A 50 -0.75 -6.39 4.75
CA ALA A 50 -1.29 -7.01 5.96
C ALA A 50 -0.23 -7.73 6.82
N LYS A 51 0.82 -8.26 6.19
CA LYS A 51 2.00 -8.83 6.86
C LYS A 51 3.27 -8.26 6.22
N PRO A 52 3.69 -7.04 6.62
CA PRO A 52 4.75 -6.34 5.92
C PRO A 52 6.11 -7.00 6.16
N GLY A 53 6.92 -7.07 5.11
CA GLY A 53 8.31 -7.51 5.21
C GLY A 53 9.28 -6.39 5.62
N PRO A 54 10.56 -6.72 5.82
CA PRO A 54 11.56 -5.78 6.30
C PRO A 54 11.79 -4.59 5.35
N MET A 55 11.78 -4.79 4.03
CA MET A 55 12.00 -3.72 3.05
C MET A 55 10.83 -2.76 3.02
N PHE A 56 9.60 -3.27 3.13
CA PHE A 56 8.42 -2.44 3.32
C PHE A 56 8.53 -1.56 4.56
N LEU A 57 8.89 -2.15 5.71
CA LEU A 57 9.04 -1.39 6.96
C LEU A 57 10.15 -0.34 6.85
N GLN A 58 11.27 -0.68 6.21
CA GLN A 58 12.36 0.26 5.97
C GLN A 58 11.94 1.42 5.06
N ALA A 59 11.26 1.14 3.94
CA ALA A 59 10.77 2.15 3.01
C ALA A 59 9.81 3.14 3.69
N ARG A 60 8.96 2.66 4.62
CA ARG A 60 8.07 3.53 5.42
C ARG A 60 8.79 4.52 6.34
N THR A 61 10.04 4.22 6.73
CA THR A 61 10.83 5.13 7.59
C THR A 61 11.63 6.16 6.81
N GLN A 62 11.78 5.99 5.49
CA GLN A 62 12.48 6.98 4.66
C GLN A 62 11.54 8.14 4.34
N ALA A 63 11.86 9.32 4.89
CA ALA A 63 11.07 10.53 4.71
C ALA A 63 11.13 11.12 3.28
N ALA A 64 12.05 10.64 2.43
CA ALA A 64 12.25 11.17 1.09
C ALA A 64 12.59 10.04 0.11
N GLY A 65 11.79 9.91 -0.96
CA GLY A 65 12.07 9.02 -2.08
C GLY A 65 10.88 8.16 -2.45
N ILE A 66 10.37 7.36 -1.52
CA ILE A 66 9.33 6.37 -1.81
C ILE A 66 8.06 6.71 -1.03
N ILE A 67 6.98 6.99 -1.76
CA ILE A 67 5.63 7.14 -1.19
C ILE A 67 4.88 5.85 -1.46
N ILE A 68 4.39 5.20 -0.40
CA ILE A 68 3.58 4.00 -0.52
C ILE A 68 2.15 4.35 -0.15
N THR A 69 1.20 4.00 -1.01
CA THR A 69 -0.24 4.18 -0.78
C THR A 69 -0.94 2.85 -0.99
N GLU A 70 -1.81 2.51 -0.04
CA GLU A 70 -2.63 1.31 -0.12
C GLU A 70 -3.90 1.58 -0.92
N ILE A 71 -4.30 0.60 -1.72
CA ILE A 71 -5.53 0.59 -2.49
C ILE A 71 -6.39 -0.58 -1.99
N PRO A 72 -7.66 -0.34 -1.60
CA PRO A 72 -8.57 -1.42 -1.22
C PRO A 72 -8.71 -2.45 -2.32
N SER A 73 -8.86 -3.72 -1.94
CA SER A 73 -9.21 -4.74 -2.92
C SER A 73 -10.52 -4.43 -3.65
N LEU A 74 -10.52 -4.58 -4.98
CA LEU A 74 -11.72 -4.34 -5.81
C LEU A 74 -12.91 -5.22 -5.43
N ASN A 75 -12.64 -6.41 -4.88
CA ASN A 75 -13.68 -7.37 -4.48
C ASN A 75 -14.27 -7.07 -3.09
N ARG A 76 -13.58 -6.29 -2.26
CA ARG A 76 -13.99 -5.97 -0.88
C ARG A 76 -13.67 -4.51 -0.50
N PRO A 77 -14.12 -3.52 -1.28
CA PRO A 77 -13.75 -2.13 -1.05
C PRO A 77 -14.23 -1.60 0.32
N LYS A 78 -15.32 -2.16 0.86
CA LYS A 78 -15.89 -1.79 2.16
C LYS A 78 -15.14 -2.34 3.38
N ASN A 79 -14.16 -3.21 3.17
CA ASN A 79 -13.43 -3.87 4.27
C ASN A 79 -12.07 -3.21 4.55
N TYR A 80 -11.71 -2.18 3.80
CA TYR A 80 -10.47 -1.46 4.01
C TYR A 80 -10.52 -0.69 5.33
N ARG A 81 -9.52 -0.93 6.19
CA ARG A 81 -9.32 -0.19 7.44
C ARG A 81 -7.92 0.42 7.42
N PRO A 82 -7.77 1.70 7.06
CA PRO A 82 -6.46 2.31 7.00
C PRO A 82 -5.83 2.39 8.39
N PRO A 83 -4.50 2.23 8.52
CA PRO A 83 -3.81 2.31 9.81
C PRO A 83 -4.02 3.62 10.58
N VAL A 84 -4.48 4.68 9.90
CA VAL A 84 -4.82 5.96 10.53
C VAL A 84 -6.07 5.86 11.41
N GLU A 85 -7.00 4.94 11.15
CA GLU A 85 -8.18 4.73 12.00
C GLU A 85 -7.77 4.35 13.42
N ASP A 86 -6.84 3.39 13.55
CA ASP A 86 -6.33 2.96 14.86
C ASP A 86 -5.64 4.12 15.60
N LEU A 87 -4.90 4.96 14.88
CA LEU A 87 -4.25 6.14 15.45
C LEU A 87 -5.29 7.17 15.92
N VAL A 88 -6.30 7.46 15.10
CA VAL A 88 -7.38 8.39 15.42
C VAL A 88 -8.15 7.92 16.66
N ALA A 89 -8.54 6.64 16.72
CA ALA A 89 -9.19 6.08 17.90
C ALA A 89 -8.30 6.18 19.15
N LYS A 90 -7.00 5.93 19.02
CA LYS A 90 -6.04 6.02 20.13
C LYS A 90 -5.87 7.43 20.67
N VAL A 91 -5.91 8.45 19.80
CA VAL A 91 -5.63 9.85 20.16
C VAL A 91 -6.91 10.62 20.54
N LEU A 92 -8.00 10.40 19.81
CA LEU A 92 -9.24 11.18 19.91
C LEU A 92 -10.41 10.38 20.50
N GLY A 93 -10.24 9.08 20.71
CA GLY A 93 -11.28 8.17 21.18
C GLY A 93 -12.07 7.51 20.04
N PRO A 94 -12.63 6.31 20.26
CA PRO A 94 -13.29 5.51 19.22
C PRO A 94 -14.59 6.12 18.69
N SER A 95 -15.24 7.00 19.46
CA SER A 95 -16.48 7.68 19.05
C SER A 95 -16.33 8.61 17.86
N VAL A 96 -15.09 8.96 17.50
CA VAL A 96 -14.77 9.82 16.35
C VAL A 96 -14.73 9.03 15.03
N LEU A 97 -14.62 7.70 15.09
CA LEU A 97 -14.64 6.84 13.90
C LEU A 97 -16.05 6.52 13.40
N ASP A 98 -17.10 6.91 14.14
CA ASP A 98 -18.48 6.82 13.67
C ASP A 98 -18.77 7.95 12.69
N GLN A 99 -18.44 7.71 11.42
CA GLN A 99 -19.21 8.08 10.24
C GLN A 99 -18.42 7.75 8.97
N SER A 100 -18.87 6.76 8.20
CA SER A 100 -19.09 6.88 6.76
C SER A 100 -19.92 5.71 6.21
N PRO A 101 -20.80 5.94 5.21
CA PRO A 101 -21.86 5.05 4.73
C PRO A 101 -21.40 3.82 3.91
#